data_AF-A0A8B8JBG3-F1
#
_entry.id   AF-A0A8B8JBG3-F1
#
_cell.length_a   1.000
_cell.length_b   1.000
_cell.length_c   1.000
_cell.angle_alpha   90.00
_cell.angle_beta   90.00
_cell.angle_gamma   90.00
#
_symmetry.space_group_name_H-M   'P 1'
#
loop_
_entity.id
_entity.type
_entity.pdbx_description
1 polymer ?
#
loop_
_entity_poly.entity_id
_entity_poly.type
_entity_poly.pdbx_seq_one_letter_code
_entity_poly.pdbx_strand_id
1 'polypeptide(L)'
;MCGGAFSFLNLTEMDCCGCFGFLRKPRRFPISLRGSGTRFSQELLLPDNMEDVDGILYSGDSRNASDNGVHRSVKHSEEILLSRARNGLICREVPVKETWKVKLSEDENGNKMVNEYVRECKIGSGSYGKVVLYRSIKDGRQYAIKVFHKSHLIKLRVAPSETAMTDVLREASIMKMLDHPNIVNLIEVIDDPNTDHFYMVLEYVEGKWVCEASGPASGLGESTSRRYLRDIVAGLMYLHSHNIVHGDIKPDNLLVTRNGKVKIGDFSVSQVFEDDNDVLRRSPGTPVFTAPECCLGLTHHGKAADTWAVGVTLYCMVLGQYPFLGDTLQDTYDKVWTCGDSFLFC
;
A
#
# COMPACT_ATOMS: atom_id res chain seq x y z
N MET A 1 19.31 -43.11 35.90
CA MET A 1 19.38 -42.50 37.24
C MET A 1 19.98 -41.12 37.10
N CYS A 2 19.31 -40.14 37.72
CA CYS A 2 19.67 -38.73 37.94
C CYS A 2 19.90 -37.87 36.67
N GLY A 3 19.09 -36.87 36.32
CA GLY A 3 18.18 -36.04 37.11
C GLY A 3 18.81 -34.67 37.33
N GLY A 4 18.21 -33.62 36.78
CA GLY A 4 18.68 -32.24 36.94
C GLY A 4 17.81 -31.24 36.20
N ALA A 5 16.60 -31.01 36.72
CA ALA A 5 15.76 -29.88 36.35
C ALA A 5 16.27 -28.61 37.07
N PHE A 6 16.34 -27.47 36.38
CA PHE A 6 16.28 -26.16 37.02
C PHE A 6 15.54 -25.16 36.12
N SER A 7 14.39 -24.72 36.63
CA SER A 7 13.64 -23.53 36.26
C SER A 7 14.11 -22.34 37.11
N PHE A 8 14.18 -21.13 36.55
CA PHE A 8 13.85 -19.81 37.14
C PHE A 8 14.01 -18.80 35.98
N LEU A 9 12.94 -18.23 35.41
CA LEU A 9 12.23 -17.02 35.84
C LEU A 9 13.14 -15.77 35.97
N ASN A 10 12.83 -14.79 35.11
CA ASN A 10 13.10 -13.35 35.17
C ASN A 10 14.53 -12.84 34.96
N LEU A 11 14.81 -12.40 33.73
CA LEU A 11 15.43 -11.10 33.47
C LEU A 11 14.57 -10.37 32.44
N THR A 12 13.86 -9.38 32.97
CA THR A 12 13.05 -8.37 32.29
C THR A 12 13.94 -7.33 31.61
N GLU A 13 13.40 -6.76 30.54
CA GLU A 13 13.70 -5.42 30.00
C GLU A 13 15.06 -5.20 29.33
N MET A 14 15.07 -5.32 28.00
CA MET A 14 15.57 -4.25 27.13
C MET A 14 14.65 -4.17 25.89
N ASP A 15 13.89 -3.08 25.83
CA ASP A 15 13.07 -2.68 24.69
C ASP A 15 13.95 -2.41 23.46
N CYS A 16 13.57 -2.98 22.32
CA CYS A 16 13.94 -2.50 20.99
C CYS A 16 12.71 -2.58 20.08
N CYS A 17 12.15 -1.40 19.81
CA CYS A 17 10.99 -1.16 18.96
C CYS A 17 11.31 -1.39 17.47
N GLY A 18 10.31 -1.89 16.74
CA GLY A 18 10.20 -1.61 15.29
C GLY A 18 10.13 -2.82 14.35
N CYS A 19 9.20 -3.75 14.53
CA CYS A 19 8.80 -4.73 13.49
C CYS A 19 7.30 -5.05 13.64
N PHE A 20 6.43 -4.49 12.79
CA PHE A 20 4.99 -4.78 12.81
C PHE A 20 4.63 -5.96 11.88
N GLY A 21 4.63 -7.15 12.46
CA GLY A 21 3.89 -8.34 12.01
C GLY A 21 3.00 -8.82 13.14
N PHE A 22 1.69 -8.85 12.91
CA PHE A 22 0.64 -9.10 13.91
C PHE A 22 0.62 -10.55 14.43
N LEU A 23 0.49 -10.73 15.76
CA LEU A 23 -0.10 -11.91 16.39
C LEU A 23 -1.00 -11.52 17.57
N ARG A 24 -2.15 -12.21 17.65
CA ARG A 24 -3.31 -11.98 18.54
C ARG A 24 -2.96 -12.13 20.03
N LYS A 25 -3.41 -11.20 20.90
CA LYS A 25 -3.48 -11.42 22.37
C LYS A 25 -4.82 -12.08 22.78
N PRO A 26 -4.82 -12.98 23.78
CA PRO A 26 -6.01 -13.73 24.22
C PRO A 26 -6.92 -12.92 25.17
N ARG A 27 -8.21 -13.25 25.16
CA ARG A 27 -9.28 -12.68 26.00
C ARG A 27 -9.06 -12.99 27.49
N ARG A 28 -9.14 -11.97 28.35
CA ARG A 28 -9.35 -12.13 29.81
C ARG A 28 -10.79 -11.75 30.16
N PHE A 29 -11.46 -12.62 30.91
CA PHE A 29 -12.81 -12.40 31.46
C PHE A 29 -12.76 -11.40 32.63
N PRO A 30 -13.76 -10.53 32.82
CA PRO A 30 -13.85 -9.71 34.03
C PRO A 30 -14.58 -10.45 35.16
N ILE A 31 -13.98 -10.36 36.35
CA ILE A 31 -14.53 -10.75 37.65
C ILE A 31 -15.53 -9.68 38.11
N SER A 32 -16.65 -10.11 38.68
CA SER A 32 -17.72 -9.25 39.21
C SER A 32 -17.37 -8.65 40.57
N LEU A 33 -17.84 -7.42 40.84
CA LEU A 33 -18.10 -6.94 42.20
C LEU A 33 -19.31 -5.98 42.19
N ARG A 34 -20.25 -6.25 43.13
CA ARG A 34 -21.50 -5.52 43.38
C ARG A 34 -21.26 -4.24 44.17
N GLY A 35 -22.09 -3.21 43.95
CA GLY A 35 -22.28 -2.06 44.86
C GLY A 35 -23.29 -1.06 44.29
N SER A 36 -24.21 -0.58 45.12
CA SER A 36 -25.58 -0.12 44.80
C SER A 36 -25.84 1.39 44.82
N GLY A 37 -26.83 1.85 44.01
CA GLY A 37 -27.67 3.07 44.19
C GLY A 37 -27.08 4.37 43.60
N THR A 38 -27.79 5.34 42.99
CA THR A 38 -29.21 5.64 42.72
C THR A 38 -29.28 6.76 41.65
N ARG A 39 -30.34 6.74 40.81
CA ARG A 39 -30.87 7.65 39.76
C ARG A 39 -30.30 9.10 39.59
N PHE A 40 -30.01 9.54 38.35
CA PHE A 40 -30.90 10.34 37.45
C PHE A 40 -30.24 10.68 36.08
N SER A 41 -31.06 10.61 35.01
CA SER A 41 -31.10 11.23 33.67
C SER A 41 -29.89 11.55 32.76
N GLN A 42 -29.99 10.99 31.54
CA GLN A 42 -29.96 11.65 30.21
C GLN A 42 -28.69 12.41 29.78
N GLU A 43 -27.85 11.80 28.92
CA GLU A 43 -27.24 12.40 27.70
C GLU A 43 -26.17 11.51 27.03
N LEU A 44 -26.06 11.66 25.71
CA LEU A 44 -24.97 11.31 24.77
C LEU A 44 -24.28 9.93 24.85
N LEU A 45 -24.51 9.12 23.81
CA LEU A 45 -23.63 8.01 23.45
C LEU A 45 -22.60 8.46 22.40
N LEU A 46 -21.41 8.81 22.87
CA LEU A 46 -20.14 8.52 22.17
C LEU A 46 -19.63 7.16 22.69
N PRO A 47 -18.99 6.35 21.83
CA PRO A 47 -17.60 5.94 22.12
C PRO A 47 -16.74 5.94 20.83
N ASP A 48 -15.41 5.96 20.82
CA ASP A 48 -14.39 5.73 21.84
C ASP A 48 -13.10 6.46 21.44
N ASN A 49 -12.36 6.88 22.47
CA ASN A 49 -11.00 7.40 22.41
C ASN A 49 -10.02 6.36 21.86
N MET A 50 -9.04 6.84 21.08
CA MET A 50 -7.74 6.20 20.96
C MET A 50 -6.67 7.28 21.05
N GLU A 51 -5.78 7.08 22.02
CA GLU A 51 -4.72 7.95 22.48
C GLU A 51 -3.57 8.10 21.45
N ASP A 52 -2.86 9.21 21.59
CA ASP A 52 -1.71 9.69 20.82
C ASP A 52 -0.52 8.71 20.76
N VAL A 53 0.17 8.63 19.61
CA VAL A 53 1.62 8.38 19.52
C VAL A 53 2.24 9.03 18.25
N ASP A 54 3.11 10.01 18.51
CA ASP A 54 4.32 10.49 17.80
C ASP A 54 4.39 10.53 16.26
N GLY A 55 4.18 11.72 15.71
CA GLY A 55 4.73 12.15 14.43
C GLY A 55 6.12 12.78 14.62
N ILE A 56 7.18 12.07 14.23
CA ILE A 56 8.53 12.63 14.15
C ILE A 56 8.58 13.62 12.97
N LEU A 57 8.61 14.91 13.31
CA LEU A 57 8.87 16.01 12.40
C LEU A 57 10.38 16.11 12.16
N TYR A 58 10.85 15.81 10.94
CA TYR A 58 12.17 16.25 10.51
C TYR A 58 12.08 17.69 10.02
N SER A 59 12.59 18.62 10.83
CA SER A 59 12.84 20.01 10.45
C SER A 59 14.04 20.09 9.51
N GLY A 60 13.77 20.20 8.21
CA GLY A 60 14.78 20.51 7.18
C GLY A 60 14.81 22.00 6.89
N ASP A 61 15.83 22.67 7.42
CA ASP A 61 16.14 24.09 7.29
C ASP A 61 16.38 24.46 5.80
N SER A 62 15.55 25.33 5.22
CA SER A 62 15.69 25.77 3.83
C SER A 62 16.47 27.09 3.77
N ARG A 63 17.77 26.99 3.45
CA ARG A 63 18.57 28.14 3.01
C ARG A 63 18.16 28.49 1.57
N ASN A 64 17.79 29.76 1.39
CA ASN A 64 17.49 30.36 0.09
C ASN A 64 18.68 30.25 -0.88
N ALA A 65 18.52 29.48 -1.94
CA ALA A 65 19.29 29.62 -3.16
C ALA A 65 18.30 29.90 -4.31
N SER A 66 18.42 31.09 -4.87
CA SER A 66 17.73 31.55 -6.06
C SER A 66 18.11 30.68 -7.26
N ASP A 67 17.14 29.99 -7.85
CA ASP A 67 17.30 29.36 -9.17
C ASP A 67 16.20 29.87 -10.10
N ASN A 68 16.62 30.76 -11.00
CA ASN A 68 15.84 31.25 -12.14
C ASN A 68 16.13 30.32 -13.32
N GLY A 69 15.28 29.33 -13.56
CA GLY A 69 15.37 28.52 -14.77
C GLY A 69 14.42 27.32 -14.78
N VAL A 70 13.52 27.29 -15.77
CA VAL A 70 12.61 26.17 -16.12
C VAL A 70 11.32 26.06 -15.28
N HIS A 71 10.45 27.07 -15.37
CA HIS A 71 9.01 26.87 -15.16
C HIS A 71 8.37 26.33 -16.45
N ARG A 72 8.58 25.05 -16.77
CA ARG A 72 7.53 24.29 -17.46
C ARG A 72 6.58 23.82 -16.37
N SER A 73 5.34 24.31 -16.39
CA SER A 73 4.29 23.88 -15.47
C SER A 73 4.18 22.37 -15.54
N VAL A 74 4.66 21.65 -14.53
CA VAL A 74 4.35 20.23 -14.35
C VAL A 74 2.83 20.18 -14.22
N LYS A 75 2.14 19.71 -15.25
CA LYS A 75 0.70 19.48 -15.15
C LYS A 75 0.46 18.51 -14.01
N HIS A 76 -0.49 18.85 -13.14
CA HIS A 76 -0.87 17.98 -12.03
C HIS A 76 -1.30 16.62 -12.59
N SER A 77 -0.99 15.50 -11.93
CA SER A 77 -1.30 14.13 -12.40
C SER A 77 -2.74 13.98 -12.93
N GLU A 78 -3.69 14.69 -12.33
CA GLU A 78 -5.09 14.77 -12.75
C GLU A 78 -5.29 15.33 -14.17
N GLU A 79 -4.60 16.41 -14.54
CA GLU A 79 -4.69 17.01 -15.87
C GLU A 79 -4.15 16.09 -16.95
N ILE A 80 -3.08 15.34 -16.61
CA ILE A 80 -2.47 14.34 -17.48
C ILE A 80 -3.48 13.21 -17.75
N LEU A 81 -4.09 12.67 -16.69
CA LEU A 81 -5.07 11.59 -16.78
C LEU A 81 -6.32 12.05 -17.56
N LEU A 82 -6.81 13.27 -17.31
CA LEU A 82 -7.94 13.86 -18.06
C LEU A 82 -7.61 14.05 -19.55
N SER A 83 -6.42 14.55 -19.86
CA SER A 83 -5.94 14.70 -21.25
C SER A 83 -5.90 13.34 -21.95
N ARG A 84 -5.34 12.33 -21.30
CA ARG A 84 -5.25 10.96 -21.84
C ARG A 84 -6.63 10.34 -22.07
N ALA A 85 -7.54 10.51 -21.12
CA ALA A 85 -8.92 10.05 -21.26
C ALA A 85 -9.61 10.69 -22.48
N ARG A 86 -9.44 12.00 -22.69
CA ARG A 86 -9.98 12.72 -23.85
C ARG A 86 -9.35 12.30 -25.17
N ASN A 87 -8.08 11.91 -25.16
CA ASN A 87 -7.35 11.49 -26.35
C ASN A 87 -7.47 9.98 -26.64
N GLY A 88 -8.39 9.26 -25.97
CA GLY A 88 -8.64 7.84 -26.23
C GLY A 88 -7.52 6.90 -25.76
N LEU A 89 -6.67 7.33 -24.82
CA LEU A 89 -5.59 6.52 -24.26
C LEU A 89 -6.03 5.66 -23.06
N ILE A 90 -7.33 5.38 -22.94
CA ILE A 90 -7.88 4.43 -21.96
C ILE A 90 -7.72 3.03 -22.54
N CYS A 91 -7.08 2.13 -21.80
CA CYS A 91 -6.74 0.80 -22.30
C CYS A 91 -7.81 -0.27 -22.04
N ARG A 92 -8.93 0.13 -21.43
CA ARG A 92 -10.02 -0.78 -21.05
C ARG A 92 -11.06 -0.86 -22.14
N GLU A 93 -11.48 -2.07 -22.47
CA GLU A 93 -12.68 -2.28 -23.31
C GLU A 93 -13.96 -1.93 -22.53
N VAL A 94 -14.00 -2.31 -21.25
CA VAL A 94 -15.13 -2.05 -20.35
C VAL A 94 -14.72 -0.98 -19.32
N PRO A 95 -15.40 0.18 -19.29
CA PRO A 95 -15.08 1.22 -18.33
C PRO A 95 -15.38 0.76 -16.90
N VAL A 96 -14.62 1.29 -15.94
CA VAL A 96 -14.88 1.08 -14.51
C VAL A 96 -16.28 1.62 -14.18
N LYS A 97 -17.06 0.83 -13.43
CA LYS A 97 -18.40 1.26 -12.98
C LYS A 97 -18.27 2.42 -12.00
N GLU A 98 -19.03 3.48 -12.21
CA GLU A 98 -19.10 4.61 -11.28
C GLU A 98 -20.47 4.67 -10.62
N THR A 99 -20.48 4.68 -9.29
CA THR A 99 -21.70 4.73 -8.49
C THR A 99 -21.69 5.97 -7.59
N TRP A 100 -22.63 6.87 -7.86
CA TRP A 100 -22.74 8.17 -7.18
C TRP A 100 -23.73 8.18 -6.01
N LYS A 101 -24.36 7.03 -5.72
CA LYS A 101 -25.28 6.85 -4.61
C LYS A 101 -25.08 5.49 -3.98
N VAL A 102 -24.69 5.45 -2.71
CA VAL A 102 -24.45 4.21 -1.99
C VAL A 102 -25.70 3.75 -1.25
N LYS A 103 -25.99 2.46 -1.31
CA LYS A 103 -27.03 1.81 -0.50
C LYS A 103 -26.34 0.95 0.56
N LEU A 104 -26.44 1.36 1.81
CA LEU A 104 -26.00 0.57 2.95
C LEU A 104 -27.20 -0.20 3.51
N SER A 105 -27.05 -1.51 3.70
CA SER A 105 -28.10 -2.37 4.25
C SER A 105 -27.49 -3.56 5.00
N GLU A 106 -28.33 -4.46 5.50
CA GLU A 106 -27.93 -5.75 6.06
C GLU A 106 -28.67 -6.87 5.33
N ASP A 107 -28.03 -8.03 5.20
CA ASP A 107 -28.67 -9.24 4.67
C ASP A 107 -29.52 -9.94 5.76
N GLU A 108 -30.17 -11.04 5.39
CA GLU A 108 -31.00 -11.85 6.31
C GLU A 108 -30.22 -12.40 7.53
N ASN A 109 -28.90 -12.47 7.42
CA ASN A 109 -28.01 -12.96 8.47
C ASN A 109 -27.40 -11.81 9.31
N GLY A 110 -27.77 -10.55 9.06
CA GLY A 110 -27.22 -9.37 9.72
C GLY A 110 -25.83 -8.94 9.21
N ASN A 111 -25.39 -9.45 8.05
CA ASN A 111 -24.13 -9.03 7.44
C ASN A 111 -24.32 -7.68 6.74
N LYS A 112 -23.42 -6.73 7.04
CA LYS A 112 -23.41 -5.41 6.40
C LYS A 112 -23.20 -5.53 4.89
N MET A 113 -23.94 -4.74 4.14
CA MET A 113 -23.88 -4.67 2.69
C MET A 113 -23.53 -3.26 2.22
N VAL A 114 -22.77 -3.18 1.13
CA VAL A 114 -22.56 -1.97 0.34
C VAL A 114 -23.07 -2.29 -1.05
N ASN A 115 -24.19 -1.69 -1.48
CA ASN A 115 -24.89 -2.04 -2.71
C ASN A 115 -25.15 -3.55 -2.84
N GLU A 116 -24.61 -4.21 -3.87
CA GLU A 116 -24.68 -5.66 -4.08
C GLU A 116 -23.64 -6.49 -3.31
N TYR A 117 -22.72 -5.84 -2.61
CA TYR A 117 -21.57 -6.48 -1.97
C TYR A 117 -21.88 -6.80 -0.50
N VAL A 118 -21.90 -8.08 -0.14
CA VAL A 118 -22.06 -8.58 1.23
C VAL A 118 -20.69 -8.68 1.89
N ARG A 119 -20.53 -8.06 3.06
CA ARG A 119 -19.26 -8.05 3.79
C ARG A 119 -18.94 -9.44 4.34
N GLU A 120 -17.70 -9.90 4.12
CA GLU A 120 -17.19 -11.13 4.72
C GLU A 120 -16.23 -10.81 5.89
N CYS A 121 -14.99 -10.41 5.59
CA CYS A 121 -13.98 -10.18 6.62
C CYS A 121 -12.98 -9.08 6.26
N LYS A 122 -12.30 -8.51 7.26
CA LYS A 122 -11.18 -7.57 7.01
C LYS A 122 -9.96 -8.39 6.56
N ILE A 123 -9.36 -8.00 5.44
CA ILE A 123 -8.18 -8.69 4.86
C ILE A 123 -6.90 -7.86 4.95
N GLY A 124 -6.99 -6.55 5.15
CA GLY A 124 -5.82 -5.70 5.30
C GLY A 124 -6.13 -4.27 5.73
N SER A 125 -5.08 -3.48 5.85
CA SER A 125 -5.12 -2.02 5.95
C SER A 125 -4.19 -1.49 4.84
N GLY A 126 -4.68 -0.60 3.98
CA GLY A 126 -3.85 0.15 3.04
C GLY A 126 -3.37 1.45 3.68
N SER A 127 -2.66 2.28 2.90
CA SER A 127 -2.05 3.54 3.35
C SER A 127 -3.02 4.49 4.06
N TYR A 128 -4.27 4.57 3.58
CA TYR A 128 -5.28 5.53 4.05
C TYR A 128 -6.60 4.91 4.48
N GLY A 129 -6.71 3.59 4.51
CA GLY A 129 -8.00 2.92 4.67
C GLY A 129 -7.90 1.44 4.97
N LYS A 130 -9.06 0.82 5.18
CA LYS A 130 -9.14 -0.64 5.42
C LYS A 130 -9.50 -1.37 4.13
N VAL A 131 -8.93 -2.56 3.96
CA VAL A 131 -9.28 -3.47 2.87
C VAL A 131 -10.12 -4.61 3.44
N VAL A 132 -11.31 -4.80 2.88
CA VAL A 132 -12.29 -5.75 3.37
C VAL A 132 -12.76 -6.60 2.20
N LEU A 133 -12.86 -7.91 2.43
CA LEU A 133 -13.38 -8.88 1.49
C LEU A 133 -14.90 -8.82 1.48
N TYR A 134 -15.47 -8.75 0.29
CA TYR A 134 -16.91 -8.81 0.06
C TYR A 134 -17.22 -9.87 -1.00
N ARG A 135 -18.45 -10.39 -0.96
CA ARG A 135 -19.02 -11.23 -2.00
C ARG A 135 -20.18 -10.52 -2.67
N SER A 136 -20.16 -10.46 -4.00
CA SER A 136 -21.28 -9.90 -4.77
C SER A 136 -22.40 -10.93 -4.87
N ILE A 137 -23.63 -10.49 -4.60
CA ILE A 137 -24.83 -11.34 -4.76
C ILE A 137 -25.24 -11.54 -6.23
N LYS A 138 -24.69 -10.74 -7.16
CA LYS A 138 -25.06 -10.79 -8.58
C LYS A 138 -24.34 -11.91 -9.33
N ASP A 139 -23.06 -12.10 -9.04
CA ASP A 139 -22.18 -13.03 -9.75
C ASP A 139 -21.54 -14.07 -8.81
N GLY A 140 -21.74 -13.95 -7.49
CA GLY A 140 -21.17 -14.84 -6.48
C GLY A 140 -19.67 -14.69 -6.27
N ARG A 141 -19.02 -13.72 -6.94
CA ARG A 141 -17.56 -13.53 -6.89
C ARG A 141 -17.14 -12.71 -5.67
N GLN A 142 -15.89 -12.92 -5.26
CA GLN A 142 -15.25 -12.17 -4.20
C GLN A 142 -14.52 -10.94 -4.75
N TYR A 143 -14.56 -9.85 -3.97
CA TYR A 143 -13.98 -8.56 -4.30
C TYR A 143 -13.27 -7.98 -3.07
N ALA A 144 -12.14 -7.32 -3.30
CA ALA A 144 -11.43 -6.57 -2.27
C ALA A 144 -11.90 -5.11 -2.33
N ILE A 145 -12.57 -4.63 -1.28
CA ILE A 145 -13.05 -3.24 -1.23
C ILE A 145 -12.15 -2.43 -0.28
N LYS A 146 -11.43 -1.44 -0.83
CA LYS A 146 -10.75 -0.41 -0.06
C LYS A 146 -11.80 0.62 0.39
N VAL A 147 -11.86 0.90 1.69
CA VAL A 147 -12.82 1.82 2.31
C VAL A 147 -12.07 2.98 2.96
N PHE A 148 -12.43 4.20 2.58
CA PHE A 148 -11.78 5.44 3.00
C PHE A 148 -12.78 6.41 3.66
N HIS A 149 -12.29 7.25 4.57
CA HIS A 149 -13.06 8.31 5.24
C HIS A 149 -12.69 9.69 4.67
N LYS A 150 -13.54 10.24 3.80
CA LYS A 150 -13.28 11.47 3.05
C LYS A 150 -12.93 12.65 3.95
N SER A 151 -13.73 12.89 4.99
CA SER A 151 -13.52 14.01 5.92
C SER A 151 -12.19 13.94 6.66
N HIS A 152 -11.68 12.74 6.93
CA HIS A 152 -10.36 12.54 7.52
C HIS A 152 -9.25 12.79 6.50
N LEU A 153 -9.36 12.20 5.30
CA LEU A 153 -8.31 12.29 4.28
C LEU A 153 -8.16 13.68 3.68
N ILE A 154 -9.22 14.47 3.61
CA ILE A 154 -9.17 15.88 3.17
C ILE A 154 -8.36 16.74 4.16
N LYS A 155 -8.35 16.38 5.45
CA LYS A 155 -7.61 17.12 6.49
C LYS A 155 -6.15 16.67 6.60
N LEU A 156 -5.84 15.44 6.20
CA LEU A 156 -4.50 14.88 6.26
C LEU A 156 -3.63 15.39 5.10
N ARG A 157 -2.67 16.28 5.38
CA ARG A 157 -1.75 16.86 4.39
C ARG A 157 -0.56 15.92 4.15
N VAL A 158 -0.24 15.71 2.87
CA VAL A 158 0.93 14.91 2.42
C VAL A 158 1.99 15.78 1.70
N ALA A 159 1.58 16.98 1.28
CA ALA A 159 2.44 18.04 0.78
C ALA A 159 1.76 19.40 1.04
N PRO A 160 2.45 20.55 0.86
CA PRO A 160 1.87 21.87 1.10
C PRO A 160 0.52 22.12 0.40
N SER A 161 0.31 21.51 -0.77
CA SER A 161 -0.92 21.65 -1.57
C SER A 161 -1.68 20.33 -1.81
N GLU A 162 -1.23 19.21 -1.24
CA GLU A 162 -1.81 17.88 -1.48
C GLU A 162 -2.32 17.25 -0.18
N THR A 163 -3.35 16.43 -0.29
CA THR A 163 -3.98 15.71 0.83
C THR A 163 -3.94 14.20 0.58
N ALA A 164 -4.13 13.40 1.61
CA ALA A 164 -4.30 11.96 1.41
C ALA A 164 -5.48 11.64 0.48
N MET A 165 -6.52 12.49 0.44
CA MET A 165 -7.63 12.32 -0.49
C MET A 165 -7.20 12.54 -1.95
N THR A 166 -6.28 13.47 -2.23
CA THR A 166 -5.77 13.66 -3.60
C THR A 166 -4.97 12.44 -4.06
N ASP A 167 -4.26 11.76 -3.17
CA ASP A 167 -3.57 10.50 -3.49
C ASP A 167 -4.56 9.37 -3.81
N VAL A 168 -5.63 9.23 -3.01
CA VAL A 168 -6.70 8.24 -3.27
C VAL A 168 -7.40 8.49 -4.61
N LEU A 169 -7.69 9.74 -4.95
CA LEU A 169 -8.31 10.10 -6.22
C LEU A 169 -7.35 9.85 -7.40
N ARG A 170 -6.05 10.11 -7.22
CA ARG A 170 -5.00 9.78 -8.21
C ARG A 170 -4.93 8.27 -8.42
N GLU A 171 -4.89 7.48 -7.35
CA GLU A 171 -4.91 6.02 -7.39
C GLU A 171 -6.08 5.49 -8.22
N ALA A 172 -7.30 5.93 -7.89
CA ALA A 172 -8.51 5.54 -8.61
C ALA A 172 -8.46 5.95 -10.09
N SER A 173 -7.96 7.15 -10.39
CA SER A 173 -7.88 7.67 -11.76
C SER A 173 -6.84 6.94 -12.61
N ILE A 174 -5.69 6.56 -12.03
CA ILE A 174 -4.70 5.69 -12.67
C ILE A 174 -5.34 4.34 -12.99
N MET A 175 -5.94 3.69 -12.00
CA MET A 175 -6.52 2.35 -12.17
C MET A 175 -7.71 2.32 -13.15
N LYS A 176 -8.45 3.43 -13.31
CA LYS A 176 -9.50 3.56 -14.34
C LYS A 176 -8.97 3.46 -15.77
N MET A 177 -7.68 3.66 -16.00
CA MET A 177 -7.07 3.59 -17.33
C MET A 177 -6.48 2.22 -17.67
N LEU A 178 -6.15 1.42 -16.66
CA LEU A 178 -5.35 0.21 -16.80
C LEU A 178 -6.23 -1.01 -17.08
N ASP A 179 -5.79 -1.89 -17.97
CA ASP A 179 -6.32 -3.25 -18.15
C ASP A 179 -5.19 -4.18 -18.56
N HIS A 180 -4.76 -5.06 -17.65
CA HIS A 180 -3.65 -5.97 -17.93
C HIS A 180 -3.75 -7.23 -17.06
N PRO A 181 -3.43 -8.44 -17.57
CA PRO A 181 -3.52 -9.68 -16.81
C PRO A 181 -2.63 -9.72 -15.55
N ASN A 182 -1.55 -8.95 -15.52
CA ASN A 182 -0.62 -8.85 -14.39
C ASN A 182 -0.79 -7.56 -13.56
N ILE A 183 -1.94 -6.90 -13.65
CA ILE A 183 -2.34 -5.78 -12.80
C ILE A 183 -3.66 -6.12 -12.11
N VAL A 184 -3.81 -5.69 -10.85
CA VAL A 184 -5.07 -5.79 -10.12
C VAL A 184 -6.09 -4.82 -10.71
N ASN A 185 -7.24 -5.35 -11.10
CA ASN A 185 -8.28 -4.64 -11.79
C ASN A 185 -9.20 -3.85 -10.84
N LEU A 186 -9.45 -2.57 -11.15
CA LEU A 186 -10.50 -1.77 -10.53
C LEU A 186 -11.83 -2.05 -11.24
N ILE A 187 -12.84 -2.42 -10.47
CA ILE A 187 -14.15 -2.87 -10.95
C ILE A 187 -15.18 -1.76 -10.84
N GLU A 188 -15.21 -1.10 -9.68
CA GLU A 188 -16.18 -0.04 -9.38
C GLU A 188 -15.58 1.01 -8.44
N VAL A 189 -15.93 2.27 -8.66
CA VAL A 189 -15.72 3.38 -7.72
C VAL A 189 -17.08 3.84 -7.21
N ILE A 190 -17.25 3.86 -5.89
CA ILE A 190 -18.46 4.34 -5.23
C ILE A 190 -18.10 5.60 -4.47
N ASP A 191 -18.63 6.73 -4.93
CA ASP A 191 -18.41 8.05 -4.35
C ASP A 191 -19.74 8.80 -4.24
N ASP A 192 -20.46 8.54 -3.13
CA ASP A 192 -21.68 9.27 -2.82
C ASP A 192 -21.31 10.58 -2.09
N PRO A 193 -21.60 11.76 -2.66
CA PRO A 193 -21.27 13.05 -2.04
C PRO A 193 -21.98 13.27 -0.70
N ASN A 194 -23.07 12.55 -0.43
CA ASN A 194 -23.85 12.66 0.81
C ASN A 194 -23.31 11.75 1.94
N THR A 195 -22.24 10.99 1.69
CA THR A 195 -21.64 10.10 2.69
C THR A 195 -20.18 10.42 2.90
N ASP A 196 -19.64 10.10 4.08
CA ASP A 196 -18.22 10.26 4.39
C ASP A 196 -17.34 9.16 3.77
N HIS A 197 -17.92 8.12 3.17
CA HIS A 197 -17.15 6.99 2.67
C HIS A 197 -16.86 7.12 1.17
N PHE A 198 -15.64 6.76 0.79
CA PHE A 198 -15.25 6.50 -0.60
C PHE A 198 -14.84 5.03 -0.71
N TYR A 199 -15.30 4.34 -1.75
CA TYR A 199 -15.02 2.92 -1.93
C TYR A 199 -14.38 2.65 -3.29
N MET A 200 -13.33 1.86 -3.29
CA MET A 200 -12.78 1.25 -4.50
C MET A 200 -13.02 -0.25 -4.42
N VAL A 201 -13.74 -0.80 -5.39
CA VAL A 201 -14.01 -2.24 -5.51
C VAL A 201 -12.99 -2.81 -6.49
N LEU A 202 -12.08 -3.63 -6.00
CA LEU A 202 -11.03 -4.28 -6.78
C LEU A 202 -11.34 -5.77 -6.95
N GLU A 203 -10.81 -6.38 -8.00
CA GLU A 203 -10.75 -7.83 -8.07
C GLU A 203 -10.02 -8.39 -6.84
N TYR A 204 -10.52 -9.50 -6.30
CA TYR A 204 -9.84 -10.19 -5.21
C TYR A 204 -8.82 -11.20 -5.78
N VAL A 205 -7.59 -11.15 -5.26
CA VAL A 205 -6.54 -12.12 -5.53
C VAL A 205 -6.22 -12.84 -4.23
N GLU A 206 -6.26 -14.16 -4.23
CA GLU A 206 -6.35 -14.95 -3.00
C GLU A 206 -5.02 -15.07 -2.25
N GLY A 207 -3.93 -15.12 -3.01
CA GLY A 207 -2.59 -15.35 -2.49
C GLY A 207 -1.75 -14.09 -2.45
N LYS A 208 -0.74 -14.15 -1.59
CA LYS A 208 0.42 -13.25 -1.61
C LYS A 208 1.66 -14.08 -1.31
N TRP A 209 2.80 -13.66 -1.82
CA TRP A 209 4.07 -14.18 -1.34
C TRP A 209 4.61 -13.24 -0.26
N VAL A 210 5.18 -13.80 0.80
CA VAL A 210 5.80 -13.03 1.90
C VAL A 210 7.24 -13.50 2.04
N CYS A 211 8.16 -12.55 2.03
CA CYS A 211 9.56 -12.80 2.32
C CYS A 211 9.75 -12.76 3.85
N GLU A 212 9.89 -13.92 4.48
CA GLU A 212 10.17 -14.03 5.91
C GLU A 212 11.67 -13.82 6.15
N ALA A 213 12.09 -12.57 6.33
CA ALA A 213 13.51 -12.22 6.54
C ALA A 213 14.16 -12.89 7.78
N SER A 214 13.36 -13.52 8.65
CA SER A 214 13.81 -14.21 9.87
C SER A 214 13.72 -15.75 9.78
N GLY A 215 13.33 -16.31 8.63
CA GLY A 215 13.15 -17.75 8.42
C GLY A 215 14.37 -18.44 7.80
N PRO A 216 14.43 -19.79 7.78
CA PRO A 216 15.48 -20.52 7.08
C PRO A 216 15.50 -20.14 5.58
N ALA A 217 16.70 -20.07 5.01
CA ALA A 217 17.03 -19.53 3.68
C ALA A 217 16.47 -20.35 2.49
N SER A 218 15.17 -20.61 2.45
CA SER A 218 14.51 -21.20 1.29
C SER A 218 13.65 -20.14 0.60
N GLY A 219 14.19 -19.56 -0.47
CA GLY A 219 13.38 -18.81 -1.43
C GLY A 219 12.37 -19.72 -2.15
N LEU A 220 11.63 -19.15 -3.11
CA LEU A 220 10.60 -19.82 -3.92
C LEU A 220 11.15 -20.89 -4.88
N GLY A 221 12.46 -20.97 -5.04
CA GLY A 221 13.15 -21.76 -6.05
C GLY A 221 13.12 -21.10 -7.43
N GLU A 222 14.19 -21.29 -8.19
CA GLU A 222 14.45 -20.59 -9.45
C GLU A 222 13.31 -20.70 -10.48
N SER A 223 12.67 -21.86 -10.57
CA SER A 223 11.56 -22.09 -11.51
C SER A 223 10.36 -21.19 -11.20
N THR A 224 9.98 -21.09 -9.93
CA THR A 224 8.86 -20.23 -9.50
C THR A 224 9.24 -18.77 -9.57
N SER A 225 10.43 -18.39 -9.09
CA SER A 225 10.93 -17.01 -9.16
C SER A 225 10.99 -16.50 -10.61
N ARG A 226 11.41 -17.34 -11.57
CA ARG A 226 11.41 -17.00 -13.00
C ARG A 226 10.00 -16.74 -13.55
N ARG A 227 9.02 -17.56 -13.17
CA ARG A 227 7.62 -17.36 -13.61
C ARG A 227 7.05 -16.06 -13.05
N TYR A 228 7.25 -15.81 -11.76
CA TYR A 228 6.78 -14.59 -11.11
C TYR A 228 7.47 -13.35 -11.67
N LEU A 229 8.79 -13.39 -11.87
CA LEU A 229 9.54 -12.30 -12.49
C LEU A 229 8.98 -11.94 -13.87
N ARG A 230 8.64 -12.93 -14.70
CA ARG A 230 8.04 -12.68 -16.02
C ARG A 230 6.72 -11.92 -15.92
N ASP A 231 5.86 -12.33 -15.00
CA ASP A 231 4.56 -11.68 -14.77
C ASP A 231 4.73 -10.25 -14.22
N ILE A 232 5.66 -10.04 -13.28
CA ILE A 232 5.99 -8.73 -12.71
C ILE A 232 6.52 -7.80 -13.81
N VAL A 233 7.50 -8.26 -14.60
CA VAL A 233 8.09 -7.48 -15.69
C VAL A 233 7.04 -7.16 -16.76
N ALA A 234 6.16 -8.10 -17.11
CA ALA A 234 5.09 -7.85 -18.07
C ALA A 234 4.13 -6.75 -17.58
N GLY A 235 3.70 -6.80 -16.31
CA GLY A 235 2.88 -5.75 -15.70
C GLY A 235 3.60 -4.40 -15.63
N LEU A 236 4.88 -4.40 -15.26
CA LEU A 236 5.65 -3.17 -15.12
C LEU A 236 5.96 -2.51 -16.47
N MET A 237 6.32 -3.30 -17.49
CA MET A 237 6.50 -2.81 -18.86
C MET A 237 5.22 -2.14 -19.37
N TYR A 238 4.06 -2.72 -19.08
CA TYR A 238 2.77 -2.12 -19.41
C TYR A 238 2.57 -0.79 -18.66
N LEU A 239 2.88 -0.68 -17.37
CA LEU A 239 2.80 0.61 -16.66
C LEU A 239 3.73 1.66 -17.26
N HIS A 240 4.98 1.28 -17.52
CA HIS A 240 6.00 2.18 -18.05
C HIS A 240 5.70 2.65 -19.48
N SER A 241 5.09 1.81 -20.32
CA SER A 241 4.64 2.21 -21.66
C SER A 241 3.48 3.23 -21.63
N HIS A 242 2.79 3.33 -20.49
CA HIS A 242 1.78 4.35 -20.22
C HIS A 242 2.34 5.49 -19.36
N ASN A 243 3.66 5.67 -19.27
CA ASN A 243 4.34 6.63 -18.39
C ASN A 243 3.74 6.69 -16.98
N ILE A 244 3.48 5.52 -16.41
CA ILE A 244 3.10 5.36 -15.01
C ILE A 244 4.26 4.68 -14.30
N VAL A 245 4.76 5.33 -13.26
CA VAL A 245 5.74 4.75 -12.34
C VAL A 245 4.96 4.20 -11.16
N HIS A 246 5.21 2.92 -10.81
CA HIS A 246 4.51 2.27 -9.71
C HIS A 246 4.96 2.85 -8.36
N GLY A 247 6.28 2.93 -8.14
CA GLY A 247 6.90 3.59 -6.98
C GLY A 247 7.03 2.73 -5.72
N ASP A 248 6.30 1.62 -5.61
CA ASP A 248 6.36 0.71 -4.45
C ASP A 248 6.30 -0.77 -4.85
N ILE A 249 7.13 -1.19 -5.81
CA ILE A 249 7.25 -2.60 -6.19
C ILE A 249 7.92 -3.39 -5.05
N LYS A 250 7.15 -4.29 -4.43
CA LYS A 250 7.61 -5.14 -3.33
C LYS A 250 6.70 -6.36 -3.16
N PRO A 251 7.12 -7.42 -2.44
CA PRO A 251 6.34 -8.64 -2.25
C PRO A 251 4.92 -8.42 -1.76
N ASP A 252 4.69 -7.48 -0.84
CA ASP A 252 3.36 -7.16 -0.30
C ASP A 252 2.37 -6.65 -1.36
N ASN A 253 2.87 -6.02 -2.42
CA ASN A 253 2.09 -5.45 -3.52
C ASN A 253 2.01 -6.41 -4.73
N LEU A 254 2.58 -7.61 -4.62
CA LEU A 254 2.59 -8.65 -5.65
C LEU A 254 1.70 -9.81 -5.23
N LEU A 255 0.44 -9.74 -5.65
CA LEU A 255 -0.56 -10.75 -5.32
C LEU A 255 -0.46 -11.93 -6.28
N VAL A 256 -0.74 -13.12 -5.79
CA VAL A 256 -0.62 -14.37 -6.54
C VAL A 256 -1.99 -15.02 -6.62
N THR A 257 -2.49 -15.20 -7.84
CA THR A 257 -3.75 -15.91 -8.08
C THR A 257 -3.60 -17.40 -7.76
N ARG A 258 -4.73 -18.10 -7.57
CA ARG A 258 -4.74 -19.56 -7.39
C ARG A 258 -4.04 -20.35 -8.53
N ASN A 259 -4.00 -19.82 -9.75
CA ASN A 259 -3.30 -20.44 -10.88
C ASN A 259 -1.82 -20.03 -11.01
N GLY A 260 -1.27 -19.32 -10.02
CA GLY A 260 0.15 -18.97 -9.95
C GLY A 260 0.56 -17.82 -10.87
N LYS A 261 -0.37 -16.92 -11.22
CA LYS A 261 -0.07 -15.67 -11.92
C LYS A 261 0.13 -14.53 -10.92
N VAL A 262 1.11 -13.68 -11.18
CA VAL A 262 1.34 -12.47 -10.37
C VAL A 262 0.54 -11.29 -10.92
N LYS A 263 -0.08 -10.53 -10.01
CA LYS A 263 -0.75 -9.27 -10.27
C LYS A 263 -0.19 -8.17 -9.37
N ILE A 264 0.26 -7.07 -9.98
CA ILE A 264 0.71 -5.86 -9.30
C ILE A 264 -0.52 -5.11 -8.77
N GLY A 265 -0.53 -4.81 -7.48
CA GLY A 265 -1.57 -4.01 -6.83
C GLY A 265 -0.99 -2.86 -6.01
N ASP A 266 -1.90 -2.09 -5.41
CA ASP A 266 -1.61 -0.90 -4.59
C ASP A 266 -0.89 0.23 -5.33
N PHE A 267 -1.67 1.12 -5.95
CA PHE A 267 -1.17 2.26 -6.72
C PHE A 267 -1.15 3.56 -5.90
N SER A 268 -1.21 3.46 -4.56
CA SER A 268 -1.41 4.62 -3.67
C SER A 268 -0.30 5.67 -3.73
N VAL A 269 0.91 5.28 -4.14
CA VAL A 269 2.04 6.19 -4.32
C VAL A 269 2.45 6.37 -5.79
N SER A 270 1.73 5.75 -6.72
CA SER A 270 2.06 5.78 -8.14
C SER A 270 1.90 7.17 -8.74
N GLN A 271 2.73 7.45 -9.75
CA GLN A 271 2.77 8.74 -10.44
C GLN A 271 2.61 8.55 -11.94
N VAL A 272 2.02 9.55 -12.60
CA VAL A 272 1.79 9.57 -14.04
C VAL A 272 2.50 10.77 -14.65
N PHE A 273 3.09 10.58 -15.81
CA PHE A 273 3.89 11.60 -16.50
C PHE A 273 3.32 11.89 -17.90
N GLU A 274 3.53 13.10 -18.38
CA GLU A 274 3.06 13.50 -19.72
C GLU A 274 3.83 12.77 -20.81
N ASP A 275 5.14 12.67 -20.63
CA ASP A 275 6.10 12.10 -21.58
C ASP A 275 7.08 11.18 -20.83
N ASP A 276 8.19 10.82 -21.49
CA ASP A 276 9.22 9.95 -20.93
C ASP A 276 10.09 10.62 -19.85
N ASN A 277 9.88 11.91 -19.55
CA ASN A 277 10.59 12.60 -18.48
C ASN A 277 9.97 12.28 -17.11
N ASP A 278 10.36 11.13 -16.57
CA ASP A 278 9.86 10.52 -15.33
C ASP A 278 10.62 10.97 -14.06
N VAL A 279 11.11 12.21 -14.06
CA VAL A 279 11.96 12.73 -12.98
C VAL A 279 11.14 13.03 -11.72
N LEU A 280 11.52 12.40 -10.60
CA LEU A 280 10.88 12.51 -9.29
C LEU A 280 11.84 13.14 -8.27
N ARG A 281 11.30 13.96 -7.35
CA ARG A 281 12.06 14.57 -6.23
C ARG A 281 11.87 13.87 -4.89
N ARG A 282 10.84 13.02 -4.75
CA ARG A 282 10.53 12.30 -3.50
C ARG A 282 10.36 10.82 -3.81
N SER A 283 10.82 9.96 -2.90
CA SER A 283 10.63 8.51 -2.96
C SER A 283 9.77 8.07 -1.77
N PRO A 284 8.43 8.07 -1.91
CA PRO A 284 7.52 7.52 -0.92
C PRO A 284 7.47 5.99 -1.07
N GLY A 285 8.59 5.32 -0.81
CA GLY A 285 8.73 3.87 -0.98
C GLY A 285 9.19 3.18 0.31
N THR A 286 9.16 1.85 0.29
CA THR A 286 9.69 1.05 1.39
C THR A 286 11.23 1.04 1.33
N PRO A 287 11.96 1.47 2.39
CA PRO A 287 13.40 1.76 2.31
C PRO A 287 14.29 0.65 1.74
N VAL A 288 14.00 -0.61 2.04
CA VAL A 288 14.80 -1.76 1.56
C VAL A 288 14.71 -1.99 0.04
N PHE A 289 13.72 -1.37 -0.62
CA PHE A 289 13.52 -1.42 -2.08
C PHE A 289 13.93 -0.11 -2.77
N THR A 290 14.39 0.88 -2.01
CA THR A 290 14.79 2.19 -2.54
C THR A 290 16.07 2.06 -3.35
N ALA A 291 16.11 2.72 -4.52
CA ALA A 291 17.27 2.76 -5.39
C ALA A 291 18.36 3.70 -4.84
N PRO A 292 19.66 3.47 -5.11
CA PRO A 292 20.75 4.27 -4.57
C PRO A 292 20.62 5.77 -4.87
N GLU A 293 20.21 6.13 -6.08
CA GLU A 293 20.00 7.51 -6.50
C GLU A 293 18.86 8.21 -5.73
N CYS A 294 17.91 7.45 -5.20
CA CYS A 294 16.83 7.98 -4.36
C CYS A 294 17.31 8.33 -2.94
N CYS A 295 18.39 7.70 -2.45
CA CYS A 295 18.92 7.92 -1.11
C CYS A 295 19.53 9.32 -0.93
N LEU A 296 19.99 9.96 -2.02
CA LEU A 296 20.62 11.28 -1.99
C LEU A 296 19.63 12.45 -1.84
N GLY A 297 18.33 12.19 -1.88
CA GLY A 297 17.31 13.26 -1.90
C GLY A 297 17.36 14.12 -3.18
N LEU A 298 18.05 13.66 -4.21
CA LEU A 298 18.13 14.30 -5.52
C LEU A 298 16.97 13.85 -6.43
N THR A 299 16.87 14.51 -7.57
CA THR A 299 16.00 14.06 -8.65
C THR A 299 16.46 12.71 -9.19
N HIS A 300 15.53 11.77 -9.41
CA HIS A 300 15.81 10.45 -9.96
C HIS A 300 14.77 10.05 -11.01
N HIS A 301 15.09 9.05 -11.83
CA HIS A 301 14.17 8.49 -12.83
C HIS A 301 13.30 7.40 -12.21
N GLY A 302 11.98 7.60 -12.18
CA GLY A 302 11.05 6.69 -11.52
C GLY A 302 10.98 5.28 -12.13
N LYS A 303 11.04 5.16 -13.47
CA LYS A 303 11.04 3.86 -14.18
C LYS A 303 12.30 3.05 -13.85
N ALA A 304 13.44 3.73 -13.70
CA ALA A 304 14.69 3.09 -13.27
C ALA A 304 14.60 2.62 -11.81
N ALA A 305 14.03 3.43 -10.92
CA ALA A 305 13.80 3.05 -9.52
C ALA A 305 12.86 1.82 -9.38
N ASP A 306 11.78 1.75 -10.18
CA ASP A 306 10.93 0.54 -10.23
C ASP A 306 11.73 -0.70 -10.67
N THR A 307 12.66 -0.54 -11.63
CA THR A 307 13.51 -1.64 -12.12
C THR A 307 14.46 -2.14 -11.04
N TRP A 308 15.04 -1.23 -10.25
CA TRP A 308 15.83 -1.60 -9.07
C TRP A 308 14.99 -2.40 -8.06
N ALA A 309 13.78 -1.93 -7.75
CA ALA A 309 12.88 -2.60 -6.82
C ALA A 309 12.48 -4.02 -7.29
N VAL A 310 12.35 -4.24 -8.62
CA VAL A 310 12.20 -5.59 -9.20
C VAL A 310 13.43 -6.46 -8.92
N GLY A 311 14.64 -5.93 -9.06
CA GLY A 311 15.88 -6.63 -8.76
C GLY A 311 15.97 -7.07 -7.30
N VAL A 312 15.66 -6.16 -6.36
CA VAL A 312 15.57 -6.46 -4.92
C VAL A 312 14.52 -7.53 -4.64
N THR A 313 13.34 -7.42 -5.29
CA THR A 313 12.26 -8.41 -5.16
C THR A 313 12.69 -9.79 -5.66
N LEU A 314 13.38 -9.86 -6.80
CA LEU A 314 13.91 -11.11 -7.35
C LEU A 314 14.93 -11.75 -6.41
N TYR A 315 15.83 -10.95 -5.82
CA TYR A 315 16.79 -11.42 -4.83
C TYR A 315 16.05 -12.06 -3.64
N CYS A 316 15.03 -11.40 -3.11
CA CYS A 316 14.19 -11.95 -2.03
C CYS A 316 13.50 -13.25 -2.44
N MET A 317 12.93 -13.31 -3.66
CA MET A 317 12.27 -14.52 -4.16
C MET A 317 13.23 -15.70 -4.28
N VAL A 318 14.48 -15.48 -4.66
CA VAL A 318 15.47 -16.56 -4.85
C VAL A 318 16.12 -16.98 -3.54
N LEU A 319 16.48 -16.01 -2.69
CA LEU A 319 17.32 -16.24 -1.52
C LEU A 319 16.57 -16.19 -0.18
N GLY A 320 15.30 -15.76 -0.19
CA GLY A 320 14.46 -15.68 1.01
C GLY A 320 14.82 -14.53 1.97
N GLN A 321 15.71 -13.62 1.56
CA GLN A 321 16.19 -12.51 2.38
C GLN A 321 16.38 -11.24 1.54
N TYR A 322 16.42 -10.08 2.20
CA TYR A 322 16.68 -8.80 1.53
C TYR A 322 18.18 -8.57 1.32
N PRO A 323 18.62 -8.04 0.17
CA PRO A 323 20.05 -7.84 -0.13
C PRO A 323 20.71 -6.77 0.74
N PHE A 324 19.96 -5.73 1.14
CA PHE A 324 20.52 -4.53 1.78
C PHE A 324 19.90 -4.19 3.14
N LEU A 325 19.19 -5.13 3.78
CA LEU A 325 18.57 -4.88 5.08
C LEU A 325 19.65 -4.61 6.15
N GLY A 326 19.57 -3.44 6.78
CA GLY A 326 20.37 -3.03 7.93
C GLY A 326 19.62 -3.18 9.26
N ASP A 327 20.35 -3.05 10.36
CA ASP A 327 19.75 -3.05 11.71
C ASP A 327 18.98 -1.75 11.96
N THR A 328 19.43 -0.65 11.34
CA THR A 328 18.72 0.63 11.30
C THR A 328 18.35 1.05 9.88
N LEU A 329 17.48 2.07 9.79
CA LEU A 329 17.14 2.71 8.52
C LEU A 329 18.37 3.32 7.84
N GLN A 330 19.26 3.95 8.62
CA GLN A 330 20.49 4.53 8.12
C GLN A 330 21.41 3.44 7.57
N ASP A 331 21.60 2.33 8.31
CA ASP A 331 22.42 1.21 7.85
C ASP A 331 21.91 0.61 6.54
N THR A 332 20.58 0.56 6.39
CA THR A 332 19.94 0.12 5.14
C THR A 332 20.33 1.03 3.99
N TYR A 333 20.22 2.36 4.17
CA TYR A 333 20.61 3.31 3.14
C TYR A 333 22.11 3.27 2.83
N ASP A 334 22.97 3.12 3.83
CA ASP A 334 24.42 3.03 3.64
C ASP A 334 24.81 1.78 2.83
N LYS A 335 24.15 0.64 3.10
CA LYS A 335 24.34 -0.60 2.32
C LYS A 335 23.87 -0.46 0.88
N VAL A 336 22.71 0.15 0.65
CA VAL A 336 22.18 0.43 -0.70
C VAL A 336 23.15 1.35 -1.46
N TRP A 337 23.60 2.44 -0.82
CA TRP A 337 24.50 3.43 -1.40
C TRP A 337 25.84 2.83 -1.82
N THR A 338 26.48 2.07 -0.92
CA THR A 338 27.78 1.43 -1.17
C THR A 338 27.74 0.48 -2.37
N CYS A 339 26.61 -0.20 -2.58
CA CYS A 339 26.40 -1.03 -3.76
C CYS A 339 26.30 -0.19 -5.04
N GLY A 340 25.53 0.90 -5.02
CA GLY A 340 25.34 1.79 -6.17
C GLY A 340 26.65 2.43 -6.65
N ASP A 341 27.49 2.91 -5.72
CA ASP A 341 28.81 3.46 -6.04
C ASP A 341 29.70 2.42 -6.73
N SER A 342 29.62 1.16 -6.33
CA SER A 342 30.42 0.08 -6.95
C SER A 342 30.04 -0.20 -8.42
N PHE A 343 28.80 0.09 -8.82
CA PHE A 343 28.33 -0.06 -10.21
C PHE A 343 28.52 1.19 -11.07
N LEU A 344 28.62 2.38 -10.46
CA LEU A 344 28.87 3.65 -11.17
C LEU A 344 30.33 3.82 -11.62
N PHE A 345 31.25 2.98 -11.14
CA PHE A 345 32.68 2.98 -11.48
C PHE A 345 33.14 1.83 -12.41
N CYS A 346 32.21 1.07 -13.02
CA CYS A 346 32.54 0.07 -14.06
C CYS A 346 32.06 0.47 -15.46
#